data_AF-A0A3R7VLC6-F1
#
_entry.id   AF-A0A3R7VLC6-F1
#
_cell.length_a   1.000
_cell.length_b   1.000
_cell.length_c   1.000
_cell.angle_alpha   90.00
_cell.angle_beta   90.00
_cell.angle_gamma   90.00
#
_symmetry.space_group_name_H-M   'P 1'
#
loop_
_entity.id
_entity.type
_entity.pdbx_description
1 polymer ?
#
loop_
_entity_poly.entity_id
_entity_poly.type
_entity_poly.pdbx_seq_one_letter_code
_entity_poly.pdbx_strand_id
1 'polypeptide(L)'
;MYPTNNFKNQNQLILIWLIFIFVLVIVMIVIGGITRITDSGLSMVEYRPFLGFLPPLNDQEWNRVFNLYKNTPEYSYYNEGMILSDFKFIFFWEYFHRVWGRLIG
;
A
#
# COMPACT_ATOMS: atom_id res chain seq x y z
N MET A 1 -18.55 -31.74 37.46
CA MET A 1 -19.11 -30.61 36.69
C MET A 1 -18.04 -30.19 35.68
N TYR A 2 -18.16 -30.60 34.42
CA TYR A 2 -17.14 -30.32 33.39
C TYR A 2 -17.26 -28.87 32.91
N PRO A 3 -16.15 -28.14 32.68
CA PRO A 3 -16.19 -26.76 32.23
C PRO A 3 -16.51 -26.73 30.72
N THR A 4 -17.78 -26.60 30.38
CA THR A 4 -18.27 -26.52 28.99
C THR A 4 -18.12 -25.12 28.37
N ASN A 5 -17.64 -24.14 29.14
CA ASN A 5 -17.55 -22.74 28.70
C ASN A 5 -16.29 -22.40 27.88
N ASN A 6 -15.23 -23.21 27.94
CA ASN A 6 -13.98 -22.89 27.23
C ASN A 6 -14.04 -23.20 25.73
N PHE A 7 -14.66 -24.30 25.31
CA PHE A 7 -14.71 -24.67 23.88
C PHE A 7 -15.57 -23.70 23.05
N LYS A 8 -16.67 -23.20 23.62
CA LYS A 8 -17.55 -22.25 22.94
C LYS A 8 -16.86 -20.90 22.71
N ASN A 9 -16.11 -20.41 23.71
CA ASN A 9 -15.33 -19.18 23.62
C ASN A 9 -14.11 -19.34 22.69
N GLN A 10 -13.43 -20.49 22.70
CA GLN A 10 -12.33 -20.78 21.77
C GLN A 10 -12.81 -20.79 20.32
N ASN A 11 -13.95 -21.42 20.03
CA ASN A 11 -14.52 -21.43 18.68
C ASN A 11 -14.94 -20.03 18.22
N GLN A 12 -15.47 -19.20 19.12
CA GLN A 12 -15.80 -17.80 18.81
C GLN A 12 -14.56 -16.95 18.54
N LEU A 13 -13.49 -17.11 19.33
CA LEU A 13 -12.21 -16.42 19.12
C LEU A 13 -11.58 -16.80 17.78
N ILE A 14 -11.57 -18.09 17.44
CA ILE A 14 -11.06 -18.59 16.15
C ILE A 14 -11.91 -18.03 15.00
N LEU A 15 -13.24 -18.01 15.13
CA LEU A 15 -14.13 -17.44 14.11
C LEU A 15 -13.88 -15.94 13.89
N ILE A 16 -13.75 -15.17 14.98
CA ILE A 16 -13.42 -13.74 14.90
C ILE A 16 -12.06 -13.52 14.25
N TRP A 17 -11.07 -14.33 14.60
CA TRP A 17 -9.73 -14.26 14.01
C TRP A 17 -9.74 -14.59 12.51
N LEU A 18 -10.49 -15.62 12.08
CA LEU A 18 -10.64 -15.98 10.67
C LEU A 18 -11.35 -14.87 9.89
N ILE A 19 -12.42 -14.29 10.43
CA ILE A 19 -13.12 -13.16 9.82
C ILE A 19 -12.18 -11.97 9.71
N PHE A 20 -11.38 -11.70 10.74
CA PHE A 20 -10.42 -10.60 10.72
C PHE A 20 -9.38 -10.77 9.60
N ILE A 21 -8.77 -11.95 9.46
CA ILE A 21 -7.83 -12.23 8.35
C ILE A 21 -8.51 -12.10 6.99
N PHE A 22 -9.72 -12.65 6.85
CA PHE A 22 -10.48 -12.54 5.61
C PHE A 22 -10.72 -11.09 5.21
N VAL A 23 -11.10 -10.22 6.16
CA VAL A 23 -11.26 -8.79 5.92
C VAL A 23 -9.94 -8.13 5.53
N LEU A 24 -8.83 -8.44 6.20
CA LEU A 24 -7.51 -7.92 5.84
C LEU A 24 -7.12 -8.25 4.39
N VAL A 25 -7.40 -9.48 3.96
CA VAL A 25 -7.13 -9.92 2.58
C VAL A 25 -8.03 -9.19 1.57
N ILE A 26 -9.32 -9.02 1.85
CA ILE A 26 -10.21 -8.23 0.99
C ILE A 26 -9.69 -6.81 0.83
N VAL A 27 -9.29 -6.16 1.93
CA VAL A 27 -8.75 -4.80 1.90
C VAL A 27 -7.49 -4.74 1.03
N MET A 28 -6.58 -5.71 1.16
CA MET A 28 -5.38 -5.80 0.32
C MET A 28 -5.72 -5.91 -1.17
N ILE A 29 -6.72 -6.74 -1.54
CA ILE A 29 -7.17 -6.88 -2.93
C ILE A 29 -7.73 -5.56 -3.46
N VAL A 30 -8.56 -4.86 -2.69
CA VAL A 30 -9.15 -3.57 -3.09
C VAL A 30 -8.07 -2.52 -3.30
N ILE A 31 -7.12 -2.40 -2.35
CA ILE A 31 -6.02 -1.44 -2.45
C ILE A 31 -5.15 -1.76 -3.68
N GLY A 32 -4.77 -3.02 -3.89
CA GLY A 32 -4.00 -3.44 -5.06
C GLY A 32 -4.74 -3.17 -6.38
N GLY A 33 -6.06 -3.36 -6.41
CA GLY A 33 -6.91 -3.01 -7.54
C GLY A 33 -6.90 -1.53 -7.86
N ILE A 34 -7.03 -0.66 -6.84
CA ILE A 34 -6.94 0.79 -7.00
C ILE A 34 -5.55 1.17 -7.54
N THR A 35 -4.48 0.61 -6.97
CA THR A 35 -3.11 0.87 -7.43
C THR A 35 -2.93 0.52 -8.90
N ARG A 36 -3.57 -0.57 -9.36
CA ARG A 36 -3.52 -1.00 -10.76
C ARG A 36 -4.32 -0.11 -11.70
N ILE A 37 -5.51 0.34 -11.30
CA ILE A 37 -6.42 1.16 -12.14
C ILE A 37 -5.93 2.60 -12.23
N THR A 38 -5.26 3.09 -11.19
CA THR A 38 -4.64 4.43 -11.16
C THR A 38 -3.24 4.47 -11.78
N ASP A 39 -2.79 3.37 -12.37
CA ASP A 39 -1.45 3.16 -12.92
C ASP A 39 -0.31 3.64 -11.97
N SER A 40 -0.54 3.49 -10.67
CA SER A 40 0.39 3.96 -9.64
C SER A 40 1.49 2.96 -9.32
N GLY A 41 1.40 1.71 -9.80
CA GLY A 41 2.33 0.63 -9.45
C GLY A 41 3.80 0.83 -9.86
N LEU A 42 4.12 1.88 -10.63
CA LEU A 42 5.46 2.23 -11.09
C LEU A 42 5.92 3.63 -10.62
N SER A 43 5.21 4.23 -9.66
CA SER A 43 5.52 5.57 -9.15
C SER A 43 6.74 5.61 -8.22
N MET A 44 7.05 4.53 -7.50
CA MET A 44 8.25 4.37 -6.67
C MET A 44 9.39 3.70 -7.45
N VAL A 45 10.14 4.53 -8.16
CA VAL A 45 11.28 4.07 -8.98
C VAL A 45 12.47 3.60 -8.14
N GLU A 46 12.71 4.20 -6.97
CA GLU A 46 13.88 3.93 -6.13
C GLU A 46 13.56 2.92 -5.03
N TYR A 47 14.38 1.86 -4.91
CA TYR A 47 14.29 0.92 -3.82
C TYR A 47 15.01 1.46 -2.57
N ARG A 48 14.26 1.67 -1.49
CA ARG A 48 14.78 2.14 -0.19
C ARG A 48 14.55 1.09 0.90
N PRO A 49 15.53 0.23 1.20
CA PRO A 49 15.33 -0.85 2.18
C PRO A 49 15.16 -0.33 3.62
N PHE A 50 15.90 0.70 4.02
CA PHE A 50 15.85 1.24 5.40
C PHE A 50 14.80 2.35 5.58
N LEU A 51 14.57 3.15 4.54
CA LEU A 51 13.63 4.29 4.56
C LEU A 51 12.31 4.00 3.84
N GLY A 52 12.13 2.80 3.29
CA GLY A 52 10.97 2.47 2.44
C GLY A 52 9.64 2.37 3.17
N PHE A 53 9.61 2.58 4.49
CA PHE A 53 8.37 2.77 5.26
C PHE A 53 7.96 4.25 5.34
N LEU A 54 8.87 5.20 5.10
CA LEU A 54 8.55 6.62 5.21
C LEU A 54 8.43 7.25 3.82
N PRO A 55 7.30 7.91 3.51
CA PRO A 55 7.20 8.70 2.29
C PRO A 55 8.15 9.92 2.38
N PRO A 56 8.45 10.59 1.26
CA PRO A 56 9.21 11.84 1.29
C PRO A 56 8.59 12.84 2.28
N LEU A 57 9.39 13.32 3.21
CA LEU A 57 8.92 14.18 4.32
C LEU A 57 9.09 15.67 4.05
N ASN A 58 9.84 16.04 3.01
CA ASN A 58 10.12 17.43 2.66
C ASN A 58 10.00 17.66 1.14
N ASP A 59 9.85 18.92 0.75
CA ASP A 59 9.63 19.28 -0.66
C ASP A 59 10.85 19.00 -1.54
N GLN A 60 12.07 19.10 -1.01
CA GLN A 60 13.28 18.77 -1.77
C GLN A 60 13.27 17.30 -2.21
N GLU A 61 12.92 16.41 -1.29
CA GLU A 61 12.86 14.98 -1.53
C GLU A 61 11.71 14.61 -2.45
N TRP A 62 10.55 15.25 -2.30
CA TRP A 62 9.42 15.11 -3.22
C TRP A 62 9.80 15.48 -4.66
N ASN A 63 10.49 16.61 -4.85
CA ASN A 63 10.97 17.01 -6.16
C ASN A 63 12.03 16.04 -6.71
N ARG A 64 12.90 15.51 -5.86
CA ARG A 64 13.92 14.52 -6.24
C ARG A 64 13.29 13.22 -6.75
N VAL A 65 12.35 12.63 -6.00
CA VAL A 65 11.65 11.39 -6.44
C VAL A 65 10.77 11.65 -7.67
N PHE A 66 10.15 12.82 -7.76
CA PHE A 66 9.34 13.16 -8.92
C PHE A 66 10.22 13.30 -10.18
N ASN A 67 11.40 13.91 -10.07
CA ASN A 67 12.36 13.98 -11.18
C ASN A 67 12.85 12.59 -11.60
N LEU A 68 12.99 11.64 -10.68
CA LEU A 68 13.28 10.25 -11.03
C LEU A 68 12.13 9.63 -11.82
N TYR A 69 10.89 9.84 -11.37
CA TYR A 69 9.70 9.37 -12.07
C TYR A 69 9.58 9.96 -13.48
N LYS A 70 9.91 11.24 -13.67
CA LYS A 70 9.93 11.89 -14.99
C LYS A 70 10.86 11.23 -16.01
N ASN A 71 11.89 10.54 -15.55
CA ASN A 71 12.82 9.81 -16.43
C ASN A 71 12.33 8.41 -16.81
N THR A 72 11.16 7.99 -16.32
CA THR A 72 10.59 6.68 -16.64
C THR A 72 9.78 6.72 -17.94
N PRO A 73 9.70 5.59 -18.67
CA PRO A 73 8.79 5.47 -19.80
C PRO A 73 7.33 5.76 -19.43
N GLU A 74 6.91 5.37 -18.23
CA GLU A 74 5.55 5.56 -17.73
C GLU A 74 5.15 7.05 -17.72
N TYR A 75 6.08 7.91 -17.30
CA TYR A 75 5.87 9.36 -17.37
C TYR A 75 5.73 9.83 -18.80
N SER A 76 6.62 9.42 -19.70
CA SER A 76 6.60 9.85 -21.09
C SER A 76 5.37 9.39 -21.86
N TYR A 77 4.82 8.20 -21.58
CA TYR A 77 3.69 7.64 -22.33
C TYR A 77 2.32 8.02 -21.75
N TYR A 78 2.19 8.10 -20.42
CA TYR A 78 0.88 8.23 -19.76
C TYR A 78 0.74 9.48 -18.88
N ASN A 79 1.84 10.02 -18.36
CA ASN A 79 1.79 11.07 -17.33
C ASN A 79 2.58 12.33 -17.73
N GLU A 80 2.73 12.57 -19.03
CA GLU A 80 3.46 13.73 -19.55
C GLU A 80 2.76 15.03 -19.11
N GLY A 81 3.53 15.97 -18.57
CA GLY A 81 3.00 17.24 -18.07
C GLY A 81 2.33 17.14 -16.68
N MET A 82 2.39 15.98 -16.02
CA MET A 82 1.90 15.80 -14.66
C MET A 82 2.53 16.84 -13.69
N ILE A 83 1.73 17.32 -12.74
CA ILE A 83 2.20 18.19 -11.66
C ILE A 83 2.53 17.40 -10.40
N LEU A 84 3.29 18.01 -9.49
CA LEU A 84 3.76 17.32 -8.27
C LEU A 84 2.62 16.79 -7.39
N SER A 85 1.45 17.45 -7.35
CA SER A 85 0.30 16.98 -6.57
C SER A 85 -0.26 15.66 -7.08
N ASP A 86 -0.33 15.50 -8.40
CA ASP A 86 -0.85 14.30 -9.04
C ASP A 86 0.14 13.14 -8.87
N PHE A 87 1.43 13.44 -8.96
CA PHE A 87 2.48 12.50 -8.59
C PHE A 87 2.35 12.03 -7.14
N LYS A 88 2.11 12.95 -6.19
CA LYS A 88 1.89 12.58 -4.77
C LYS A 88 0.66 11.66 -4.60
N PHE A 89 -0.37 11.83 -5.42
CA PHE A 89 -1.57 10.98 -5.39
C PHE A 89 -1.26 9.54 -5.84
N ILE A 90 -0.59 9.35 -6.99
CA ILE A 90 -0.21 8.00 -7.43
C ILE A 90 0.81 7.37 -6.46
N PHE A 91 1.78 8.14 -5.98
CA PHE A 91 2.76 7.69 -5.00
C PHE A 91 2.11 7.20 -3.71
N PHE A 92 1.06 7.88 -3.24
CA PHE A 92 0.31 7.48 -2.06
C PHE A 92 -0.30 6.09 -2.18
N TRP A 93 -0.93 5.76 -3.32
CA TRP A 93 -1.57 4.46 -3.50
C TRP A 93 -0.56 3.32 -3.54
N GLU A 94 0.56 3.51 -4.25
CA GLU A 94 1.63 2.52 -4.26
C GLU A 94 2.26 2.37 -2.87
N TYR A 95 2.48 3.48 -2.17
CA TYR A 95 3.01 3.50 -0.81
C TYR A 95 2.10 2.73 0.15
N PHE A 96 0.82 3.07 0.13
CA PHE A 96 -0.17 2.49 1.01
C PHE A 96 -0.32 0.99 0.76
N HIS A 97 -0.37 0.57 -0.51
CA HIS A 97 -0.37 -0.85 -0.89
C HIS A 97 0.85 -1.60 -0.35
N ARG A 98 2.06 -1.04 -0.52
CA ARG A 98 3.31 -1.65 -0.04
C ARG A 98 3.38 -1.72 1.49
N VAL A 99 2.96 -0.67 2.18
CA VAL A 99 2.93 -0.64 3.65
C VAL A 99 1.88 -1.61 4.19
N TRP A 100 0.69 -1.63 3.61
CA TRP A 100 -0.37 -2.56 4.00
C TRP A 100 0.07 -4.02 3.85
N GLY A 101 0.70 -4.36 2.71
CA GLY A 101 1.28 -5.68 2.49
C GLY A 101 2.28 -6.07 3.59
N ARG A 102 3.22 -5.18 3.94
CA ARG A 102 4.19 -5.43 5.02
C ARG A 102 3.57 -5.56 6.42
N LEU A 103 2.45 -4.88 6.68
CA LEU A 103 1.76 -4.96 7.96
C LEU A 103 1.07 -6.31 8.16
N ILE A 104 0.61 -6.94 7.08
CA ILE A 104 -0.14 -8.21 7.13
C ILE A 104 0.75 -9.44 6.88
N GLY A 105 1.93 -9.29 6.27
CA GLY A 105 2.90 -10.37 6.02
C GLY A 105 3.87 -10.08 4.89
#